data_AF-A0A377LU12-F1
#
_entry.id   AF-A0A377LU12-F1
#
_cell.length_a   1.000
_cell.length_b   1.000
_cell.length_c   1.000
_cell.angle_alpha   90.00
_cell.angle_beta   90.00
_cell.angle_gamma   90.00
#
_symmetry.space_group_name_H-M   'P 1'
#
loop_
_entity.id
_entity.type
_entity.pdbx_description
1 polymer ?
#
loop_
_entity_poly.entity_id
_entity_poly.type
_entity_poly.pdbx_seq_one_letter_code
_entity_poly.pdbx_strand_id
1 'polypeptide(L)'
;MVVYGARPQIDANLAAHHHEPIYHKHTRVTDAKTLELVKQAAGLLQLDITARLSMSLNNTPLQGAHINVVSGNFIIAQPLGVDDGVDYCHSGRIRRIDEEAIHRQLDSGAIVLMGPVAVSVTGESFNLTSEEIATQLAIKLKAEKMIGFCSSQGVVNEEG
;
A
#
# COMPACT_ATOMS: atom_id res chain seq x y z
N MET A 1 -8.55 -9.44 -2.47
CA MET A 1 -7.37 -8.56 -2.67
C MET A 1 -6.77 -8.19 -1.33
N VAL A 2 -5.49 -7.78 -1.31
CA VAL A 2 -4.76 -7.37 -0.10
C VAL A 2 -4.06 -6.03 -0.37
N VAL A 3 -4.19 -5.08 0.55
CA VAL A 3 -3.42 -3.83 0.56
C VAL A 3 -2.53 -3.86 1.79
N TYR A 4 -1.23 -3.63 1.63
CA TYR A 4 -0.29 -3.60 2.75
C TYR A 4 0.30 -2.19 2.93
N GLY A 5 0.49 -1.83 4.19
CA GLY A 5 1.29 -0.67 4.58
C GLY A 5 2.74 -1.05 4.86
N ALA A 6 3.62 -0.06 4.93
CA ALA A 6 5.04 -0.25 5.19
C ALA A 6 5.61 0.73 6.23
N ARG A 7 4.77 1.47 6.97
CA ARG A 7 5.21 2.57 7.85
C ARG A 7 6.34 2.16 8.81
N PRO A 8 6.23 1.07 9.60
CA PRO A 8 7.31 0.66 10.51
C PRO A 8 8.62 0.34 9.79
N GLN A 9 8.55 -0.30 8.63
CA GLN A 9 9.73 -0.67 7.82
C GLN A 9 10.38 0.56 7.18
N ILE A 10 9.56 1.54 6.75
CA ILE A 10 10.03 2.82 6.24
C ILE A 10 10.75 3.58 7.36
N ASP A 11 10.16 3.65 8.56
CA ASP A 11 10.76 4.35 9.71
C ASP A 11 12.07 3.69 10.15
N ALA A 12 12.14 2.35 10.16
CA ALA A 12 13.37 1.63 10.43
C ALA A 12 14.46 1.93 9.38
N ASN A 13 14.11 1.94 8.08
CA ASN A 13 15.04 2.28 7.01
C ASN A 13 15.54 3.73 7.12
N LEU A 14 14.65 4.66 7.43
CA LEU A 14 14.98 6.08 7.65
C LEU A 14 15.97 6.25 8.81
N ALA A 15 15.69 5.63 9.95
CA ALA A 15 16.56 5.66 11.11
C ALA A 15 17.94 5.05 10.81
N ALA A 16 18.00 3.93 10.08
CA ALA A 16 19.26 3.29 9.67
C ALA A 16 20.11 4.16 8.74
N HIS A 17 19.50 5.10 8.02
CA HIS A 17 20.19 6.05 7.15
C HIS A 17 20.35 7.44 7.79
N HIS A 18 20.05 7.58 9.08
CA HIS A 18 20.07 8.86 9.80
C HIS A 18 19.26 9.96 9.09
N HIS A 19 18.12 9.58 8.50
CA HIS A 19 17.21 10.49 7.82
C HIS A 19 15.93 10.64 8.63
N GLU A 20 15.67 11.85 9.15
CA GLU A 20 14.53 12.10 10.03
C GLU A 20 13.20 12.11 9.26
N PRO A 21 12.17 11.39 9.73
CA PRO A 21 10.86 11.40 9.09
C PRO A 21 10.13 12.74 9.34
N ILE A 22 9.71 13.40 8.27
CA ILE A 22 8.92 14.64 8.34
C ILE A 22 7.44 14.31 8.09
N TYR A 23 6.55 14.89 8.91
CA TYR A 23 5.10 14.76 8.76
C TYR A 23 4.43 16.14 8.74
N HIS A 24 3.46 16.31 7.84
CA HIS A 24 2.54 17.43 7.82
C HIS A 24 1.10 16.91 7.79
N LYS A 25 0.26 17.34 8.73
CA LYS A 25 -1.13 16.87 8.89
C LYS A 25 -1.25 15.34 8.84
N HIS A 26 -0.40 14.63 9.60
CA HIS A 26 -0.37 13.17 9.69
C HIS A 26 0.05 12.44 8.39
N THR A 27 0.41 13.18 7.35
CA THR A 27 0.93 12.65 6.09
C THR A 27 2.44 12.84 6.07
N ARG A 28 3.18 11.77 5.76
CA ARG A 28 4.64 11.85 5.61
C ARG A 28 4.96 12.78 4.44
N VAL A 29 5.88 13.71 4.62
CA VAL A 29 6.49 14.43 3.50
C VAL A 29 7.54 13.50 2.89
N THR A 30 7.42 13.21 1.60
CA THR A 30 8.28 12.22 0.94
C THR A 30 9.17 12.94 -0.07
N ASP A 31 10.34 13.41 0.36
CA ASP A 31 11.34 13.92 -0.56
C ASP A 31 11.97 12.77 -1.40
N ALA A 32 12.89 13.11 -2.31
CA ALA A 32 13.52 12.14 -3.19
C ALA A 32 14.25 11.02 -2.40
N LYS A 33 14.92 11.36 -1.30
CA LYS A 33 15.67 10.38 -0.51
C LYS A 33 14.74 9.46 0.28
N THR A 34 13.71 10.04 0.88
CA THR A 34 12.64 9.31 1.56
C THR A 34 11.95 8.36 0.58
N LEU A 35 11.68 8.80 -0.66
CA LEU A 35 11.05 7.97 -1.68
C LEU A 35 11.87 6.72 -2.02
N GLU A 36 13.21 6.83 -2.12
CA GLU A 36 14.08 5.66 -2.33
C GLU A 36 13.91 4.63 -1.21
N LEU A 37 13.93 5.09 0.04
CA LEU A 37 13.80 4.23 1.22
C LEU A 37 12.40 3.62 1.34
N VAL A 38 11.37 4.38 0.94
CA VAL A 38 10.00 3.88 0.81
C VAL A 38 9.92 2.76 -0.22
N LYS A 39 10.53 2.93 -1.41
CA LYS A 39 10.55 1.91 -2.45
C LYS A 39 11.27 0.64 -1.99
N GLN A 40 12.39 0.77 -1.28
CA GLN A 40 13.11 -0.37 -0.71
C GLN A 40 12.25 -1.15 0.28
N ALA A 41 11.63 -0.46 1.26
CA ALA A 41 10.76 -1.09 2.25
C ALA A 41 9.53 -1.77 1.61
N ALA A 42 8.84 -1.05 0.71
CA ALA A 42 7.65 -1.54 0.04
C ALA A 42 7.95 -2.73 -0.89
N GLY A 43 9.06 -2.68 -1.62
CA GLY A 43 9.50 -3.75 -2.51
C GLY A 43 9.88 -5.02 -1.75
N LEU A 44 10.65 -4.89 -0.67
CA LEU A 44 10.99 -6.01 0.22
C LEU A 44 9.72 -6.67 0.76
N LEU A 45 8.79 -5.88 1.31
CA LEU A 45 7.52 -6.41 1.82
C LEU A 45 6.69 -7.09 0.74
N GLN A 46 6.65 -6.55 -0.48
CA GLN A 46 5.94 -7.20 -1.58
C GLN A 46 6.48 -8.61 -1.83
N LEU A 47 7.81 -8.73 -1.90
CA LEU A 47 8.49 -10.01 -2.12
C LEU A 47 8.23 -10.97 -0.95
N ASP A 48 8.34 -10.50 0.29
CA ASP A 48 8.11 -11.32 1.48
C ASP A 48 6.67 -11.82 1.58
N ILE A 49 5.68 -10.94 1.34
CA ILE A 49 4.26 -11.32 1.32
C ILE A 49 3.99 -12.33 0.20
N THR A 50 4.54 -12.09 -0.99
CA THR A 50 4.39 -12.99 -2.14
C THR A 50 4.99 -14.36 -1.85
N ALA A 51 6.18 -14.41 -1.25
CA ALA A 51 6.82 -15.66 -0.85
C ALA A 51 5.96 -16.41 0.18
N ARG A 52 5.42 -15.72 1.19
CA ARG A 52 4.57 -16.32 2.23
C ARG A 52 3.25 -16.86 1.69
N LEU A 53 2.64 -16.17 0.74
CA LEU A 53 1.41 -16.63 0.09
C LEU A 53 1.65 -17.78 -0.90
N SER A 54 2.86 -17.91 -1.43
CA SER A 54 3.25 -19.00 -2.32
C SER A 54 3.55 -20.32 -1.59
N MET A 55 3.77 -20.27 -0.28
CA MET A 55 4.04 -21.48 0.50
C MET A 55 2.76 -22.31 0.66
N SER A 56 2.75 -23.53 0.09
CA SER A 56 1.71 -24.51 0.42
C SER A 56 1.98 -25.04 1.83
N LEU A 57 1.15 -24.65 2.79
CA LEU A 57 1.28 -25.12 4.16
C LEU A 57 0.62 -26.50 4.27
N ASN A 58 1.44 -27.53 4.49
CA ASN A 58 0.98 -28.87 4.81
C ASN A 58 0.06 -28.83 6.04
N ASN A 59 -1.04 -29.59 6.01
CA ASN A 59 -2.05 -29.64 7.07
C ASN A 59 -2.83 -28.34 7.31
N THR A 60 -2.97 -27.49 6.29
CA THR A 60 -3.92 -26.36 6.32
C THR A 60 -5.01 -26.55 5.26
N PRO A 61 -6.17 -25.86 5.38
CA PRO A 61 -7.19 -25.87 4.34
C PRO A 61 -6.69 -25.39 2.96
N LEU A 62 -5.49 -24.77 2.90
CA LEU A 62 -4.84 -24.29 1.69
C LEU A 62 -3.85 -25.30 1.09
N GLN A 63 -3.76 -26.52 1.63
CA GLN A 63 -2.92 -27.56 1.07
C GLN A 63 -3.36 -27.91 -0.36
N GLY A 64 -2.45 -27.77 -1.32
CA GLY A 64 -2.75 -27.95 -2.75
C GLY A 64 -3.51 -26.78 -3.39
N ALA A 65 -3.76 -25.68 -2.67
CA ALA A 65 -4.30 -24.47 -3.26
C ALA A 65 -3.23 -23.81 -4.15
N HIS A 66 -3.54 -23.64 -5.43
CA HIS A 66 -2.74 -22.84 -6.34
C HIS A 66 -3.04 -21.35 -6.09
N ILE A 67 -2.36 -20.76 -5.11
CA ILE A 67 -2.49 -19.34 -4.81
C ILE A 67 -1.67 -18.54 -5.81
N ASN A 68 -2.36 -17.83 -6.72
CA ASN A 68 -1.72 -16.88 -7.62
C ASN A 68 -1.74 -15.49 -6.97
N VAL A 69 -0.60 -14.80 -6.93
CA VAL A 69 -0.48 -13.44 -6.39
C VAL A 69 -0.03 -12.51 -7.50
N VAL A 70 -0.78 -11.43 -7.70
CA VAL A 70 -0.50 -10.45 -8.76
C VAL A 70 -0.36 -9.06 -8.15
N SER A 71 0.75 -8.39 -8.47
CA SER A 71 0.96 -6.97 -8.23
C SER A 71 1.16 -6.26 -9.57
N GLY A 72 0.78 -5.00 -9.66
CA GLY A 72 0.82 -4.27 -10.92
C GLY A 72 0.46 -2.79 -10.79
N ASN A 73 0.56 -2.08 -11.91
CA ASN A 73 0.29 -0.66 -12.03
C ASN A 73 -1.23 -0.34 -12.14
N PHE A 74 -2.05 -0.92 -11.27
CA PHE A 74 -3.50 -0.71 -11.27
C PHE A 74 -3.92 0.69 -10.80
N ILE A 75 -3.03 1.42 -10.14
CA ILE A 75 -3.27 2.76 -9.61
C ILE A 75 -2.36 3.76 -10.33
N ILE A 76 -2.98 4.82 -10.85
CA ILE A 76 -2.30 6.02 -11.29
C ILE A 76 -2.38 7.07 -10.19
N ALA A 77 -1.22 7.55 -9.75
CA ALA A 77 -1.08 8.57 -8.72
C ALA A 77 -0.88 9.98 -9.29
N GLN A 78 -1.08 10.96 -8.41
CA GLN A 78 -0.76 12.37 -8.63
C GLN A 78 -0.22 12.99 -7.33
N PRO A 79 0.59 14.05 -7.40
CA PRO A 79 1.10 14.72 -6.20
C PRO A 79 -0.03 15.29 -5.34
N LEU A 80 0.21 15.35 -4.02
CA LEU A 80 -0.61 16.14 -3.11
C LEU A 80 -0.41 17.64 -3.33
N GLY A 81 0.80 18.05 -3.74
CA GLY A 81 1.18 19.44 -3.97
C GLY A 81 1.62 20.13 -2.67
N VAL A 82 1.42 21.45 -2.62
CA VAL A 82 1.79 22.28 -1.48
C VAL A 82 0.53 22.60 -0.65
N ASP A 83 0.61 22.42 0.66
CA ASP A 83 -0.46 22.73 1.62
C ASP A 83 0.14 23.51 2.80
N ASP A 84 -0.47 24.63 3.19
CA ASP A 84 0.02 25.55 4.23
C ASP A 84 1.53 25.90 4.11
N GLY A 85 2.02 26.03 2.87
CA GLY A 85 3.43 26.32 2.58
C GLY A 85 4.39 25.14 2.71
N VAL A 86 3.88 23.94 3.04
CA VAL A 86 4.65 22.70 3.08
C VAL A 86 4.47 21.94 1.77
N ASP A 87 5.57 21.65 1.07
CA ASP A 87 5.58 20.81 -0.12
C ASP A 87 5.62 19.33 0.27
N TYR A 88 4.64 18.55 -0.19
CA TYR A 88 4.57 17.12 0.03
C TYR A 88 5.50 16.30 -0.87
N CYS A 89 6.12 16.93 -1.87
CA CYS A 89 7.06 16.31 -2.80
C CYS A 89 6.44 15.07 -3.49
N HIS A 90 6.96 13.88 -3.20
CA HIS A 90 6.48 12.60 -3.74
C HIS A 90 5.39 11.95 -2.90
N SER A 91 4.82 12.63 -1.91
CA SER A 91 3.58 12.15 -1.30
C SER A 91 2.41 12.45 -2.23
N GLY A 92 1.65 11.42 -2.53
CA GLY A 92 0.61 11.46 -3.55
C GLY A 92 -0.72 10.95 -3.06
N ARG A 93 -1.69 11.10 -3.96
CA ARG A 93 -3.05 10.57 -3.83
C ARG A 93 -3.45 9.82 -5.08
N ILE A 94 -4.51 9.04 -4.99
CA ILE A 94 -5.05 8.33 -6.16
C ILE A 94 -5.63 9.34 -7.14
N ARG A 95 -5.26 9.20 -8.42
CA ARG A 95 -5.88 9.92 -9.55
C ARG A 95 -6.86 9.03 -10.29
N ARG A 96 -6.47 7.78 -10.56
CA ARG A 96 -7.29 6.81 -11.29
C ARG A 96 -6.96 5.40 -10.83
N ILE A 97 -7.97 4.54 -10.83
CA ILE A 97 -7.87 3.09 -10.61
C ILE A 97 -8.31 2.41 -11.91
N ASP A 98 -7.55 1.41 -12.36
CA ASP A 98 -7.95 0.52 -13.45
C ASP A 98 -8.80 -0.63 -12.88
N GLU A 99 -10.09 -0.33 -12.69
CA GLU A 99 -11.06 -1.25 -12.09
C GLU A 99 -11.21 -2.53 -12.92
N GLU A 100 -11.24 -2.41 -14.25
CA GLU A 100 -11.40 -3.53 -15.16
C GLU A 100 -10.22 -4.50 -15.09
N ALA A 101 -8.98 -3.98 -15.06
CA ALA A 101 -7.80 -4.82 -14.89
C ALA A 101 -7.79 -5.55 -13.55
N ILE A 102 -8.19 -4.90 -12.46
CA ILE A 102 -8.31 -5.54 -11.15
C ILE A 102 -9.37 -6.64 -11.18
N HIS A 103 -10.56 -6.37 -11.72
CA HIS A 103 -11.63 -7.36 -11.82
C HIS A 103 -11.18 -8.60 -12.60
N ARG A 104 -10.50 -8.44 -13.74
CA ARG A 104 -9.96 -9.57 -14.50
C ARG A 104 -9.03 -10.46 -13.66
N GLN A 105 -8.19 -9.87 -12.81
CA GLN A 105 -7.32 -10.65 -11.92
C GLN A 105 -8.13 -11.36 -10.83
N LEU A 106 -9.09 -10.67 -10.22
CA LEU A 106 -9.95 -11.27 -9.19
C LEU A 106 -10.81 -12.41 -9.75
N ASP A 107 -11.38 -12.25 -10.94
CA ASP A 107 -12.19 -13.26 -11.63
C ASP A 107 -11.37 -14.51 -12.01
N SER A 108 -10.06 -14.35 -12.21
CA SER A 108 -9.13 -15.47 -12.42
C SER A 108 -8.77 -16.24 -11.14
N GLY A 109 -9.29 -15.80 -9.98
CA GLY A 109 -8.96 -16.38 -8.67
C GLY A 109 -7.65 -15.88 -8.07
N ALA A 110 -7.02 -14.85 -8.66
CA ALA A 110 -5.76 -14.31 -8.15
C ALA A 110 -5.97 -13.37 -6.95
N ILE A 111 -4.99 -13.33 -6.05
CA ILE A 111 -4.88 -12.32 -5.01
C ILE A 111 -4.16 -11.11 -5.59
N VAL A 112 -4.90 -10.01 -5.81
CA VAL A 112 -4.31 -8.71 -6.13
C VAL A 112 -3.66 -8.14 -4.87
N LEU A 113 -2.35 -7.92 -4.90
CA LEU A 113 -1.52 -7.38 -3.82
C LEU A 113 -1.08 -5.95 -4.15
N MET A 114 -1.46 -4.98 -3.32
CA MET A 114 -1.19 -3.55 -3.53
C MET A 114 -0.33 -2.97 -2.39
N GLY A 115 0.77 -2.33 -2.76
CA GLY A 115 1.64 -1.60 -1.83
C GLY A 115 1.39 -0.09 -1.81
N PRO A 116 2.11 0.65 -0.94
CA PRO A 116 1.93 2.09 -0.77
C PRO A 116 2.59 2.93 -1.87
N VAL A 117 3.21 2.31 -2.89
CA VAL A 117 3.88 3.04 -3.99
C VAL A 117 3.08 2.87 -5.27
N ALA A 118 2.69 3.99 -5.87
CA ALA A 118 2.00 4.03 -7.15
C ALA A 118 2.72 4.96 -8.14
N VAL A 119 2.44 4.81 -9.43
CA VAL A 119 3.12 5.57 -10.50
C VAL A 119 2.18 6.58 -11.14
N SER A 120 2.71 7.68 -11.67
CA SER A 120 1.98 8.62 -12.51
C SER A 120 2.04 8.23 -13.99
N VAL A 121 1.31 8.99 -14.82
CA VAL A 121 1.39 8.88 -16.29
C VAL A 121 2.75 9.29 -16.87
N THR A 122 3.56 10.04 -16.11
CA THR A 122 4.91 10.47 -16.46
C THR A 122 5.99 9.49 -16.00
N GLY A 123 5.61 8.41 -15.30
CA GLY A 123 6.54 7.41 -14.76
C GLY A 123 7.14 7.78 -13.40
N GLU A 124 6.70 8.86 -12.78
CA GLU A 124 7.11 9.25 -11.43
C GLU A 124 6.42 8.38 -10.39
N SER A 125 7.10 8.08 -9.28
CA SER A 125 6.52 7.29 -8.19
C SER A 125 6.10 8.20 -7.04
N PHE A 126 4.98 7.83 -6.43
CA PHE A 126 4.42 8.53 -5.28
C PHE A 126 4.20 7.56 -4.12
N ASN A 127 4.42 8.05 -2.90
CA ASN A 127 4.09 7.39 -1.66
C ASN A 127 2.65 7.77 -1.27
N LEU A 128 1.78 6.76 -1.19
CA LEU A 128 0.36 6.89 -0.87
C LEU A 128 0.10 6.23 0.49
N THR A 129 -0.97 6.66 1.15
CA THR A 129 -1.40 5.98 2.38
C THR A 129 -2.12 4.66 2.03
N SER A 130 -1.77 3.59 2.73
CA SER A 130 -2.44 2.29 2.56
C SER A 130 -3.94 2.35 2.85
N GLU A 131 -4.33 3.22 3.78
CA GLU A 131 -5.70 3.48 4.20
C GLU A 131 -6.51 4.13 3.06
N GLU A 132 -5.95 5.13 2.36
CA GLU A 132 -6.58 5.72 1.17
C GLU A 132 -6.70 4.68 0.05
N ILE A 133 -5.63 3.91 -0.21
CA ILE A 133 -5.65 2.85 -1.23
C ILE A 133 -6.76 1.85 -0.95
N ALA A 134 -6.79 1.29 0.26
CA ALA A 134 -7.79 0.29 0.64
C ALA A 134 -9.22 0.85 0.55
N THR A 135 -9.43 2.08 1.03
CA THR A 135 -10.75 2.73 1.02
C THR A 135 -11.22 2.98 -0.41
N GLN A 136 -10.39 3.57 -1.26
CA GLN A 136 -10.76 3.88 -2.64
C GLN A 136 -10.98 2.62 -3.46
N LEU A 137 -10.14 1.59 -3.29
CA LEU A 137 -10.34 0.30 -3.96
C LEU A 137 -11.65 -0.36 -3.51
N ALA A 138 -11.95 -0.37 -2.20
CA ALA A 138 -13.19 -0.94 -1.69
C ALA A 138 -14.43 -0.22 -2.27
N ILE A 139 -14.41 1.12 -2.33
CA ILE A 139 -15.49 1.92 -2.91
C ILE A 139 -15.65 1.63 -4.41
N LYS A 140 -14.55 1.67 -5.17
CA LYS A 140 -14.57 1.50 -6.64
C LYS A 140 -15.00 0.11 -7.05
N LEU A 141 -14.44 -0.90 -6.42
CA LEU A 141 -14.75 -2.30 -6.70
C LEU A 141 -16.06 -2.77 -6.03
N LYS A 142 -16.75 -1.87 -5.31
CA LYS A 142 -17.98 -2.16 -4.56
C LYS A 142 -17.83 -3.38 -3.65
N ALA A 143 -16.70 -3.44 -2.94
CA ALA A 143 -16.40 -4.55 -2.05
C ALA A 143 -17.49 -4.67 -0.97
N GLU A 144 -17.99 -5.89 -0.75
CA GLU A 144 -19.00 -6.15 0.28
C GLU A 144 -18.46 -5.87 1.69
N LYS A 145 -17.16 -6.09 1.89
CA LYS A 145 -16.49 -5.94 3.20
C LYS A 145 -15.07 -5.38 3.02
N MET A 146 -14.68 -4.52 3.96
CA MET A 146 -13.30 -4.10 4.16
C MET A 146 -12.87 -4.54 5.57
N ILE A 147 -11.77 -5.29 5.66
CA ILE A 147 -11.23 -5.80 6.92
C ILE A 147 -9.88 -5.12 7.15
N GLY A 148 -9.79 -4.33 8.22
CA GLY A 148 -8.56 -3.68 8.66
C GLY A 148 -7.87 -4.48 9.75
N PHE A 149 -6.56 -4.70 9.62
CA PHE A 149 -5.73 -5.28 10.67
C PHE A 149 -5.04 -4.13 11.41
N CYS A 150 -5.27 -4.04 12.71
CA CYS A 150 -4.63 -3.06 13.59
C CYS A 150 -4.03 -3.76 14.81
N SER A 151 -3.06 -3.10 15.45
CA SER A 151 -2.41 -3.61 16.67
C SER A 151 -3.28 -3.45 17.93
N SER A 152 -4.35 -2.67 17.85
CA SER A 152 -5.30 -2.44 18.93
C SER A 152 -6.57 -3.29 18.75
N GLN A 153 -7.42 -3.37 19.78
CA GLN A 153 -8.68 -4.09 19.75
C GLN A 153 -9.79 -3.33 19.00
N GLY A 154 -9.46 -2.77 17.83
CA GLY A 154 -10.37 -1.97 17.02
C GLY A 154 -10.51 -0.52 17.50
N VAL A 155 -11.67 0.07 17.21
CA VAL A 155 -12.02 1.43 17.61
C VAL A 155 -12.64 1.39 19.00
N VAL A 156 -11.97 2.06 19.93
CA VAL A 156 -12.43 2.30 21.31
C VAL A 156 -13.34 3.52 21.34
N ASN A 157 -14.33 3.50 22.24
CA ASN A 157 -15.13 4.71 22.49
C ASN A 157 -14.38 5.64 23.46
N GLU A 158 -14.98 6.76 23.87
CA GLU A 158 -14.34 7.70 24.81
C GLU A 158 -14.05 7.07 26.19
N GLU A 159 -14.68 5.96 26.53
CA GLU A 159 -14.52 5.23 27.80
C GLU A 159 -13.54 4.05 27.70
N GLY A 160 -13.03 3.75 26.50
CA GLY A 160 -12.18 2.58 26.19
C GLY A 160 -12.98 1.45 25.56
#